data_AF-A0A2G9S3J7-F1
#
_entry.id   AF-A0A2G9S3J7-F1
#
_cell.length_a   1.000
_cell.length_b   1.000
_cell.length_c   1.000
_cell.angle_alpha   90.00
_cell.angle_beta   90.00
_cell.angle_gamma   90.00
#
_symmetry.space_group_name_H-M   'P 1'
#
loop_
_entity.id
_entity.type
_entity.pdbx_description
1 polymer ?
#
loop_
_entity_poly.entity_id
_entity_poly.type
_entity_poly.pdbx_seq_one_letter_code
_entity_poly.pdbx_strand_id
1 'polypeptide(L)'
;MVGFNMISNFAAWTYGDPRKVIYPTDSKGQFCGQVGTPNEKKPFLFYFNIMKCASPLVLLEFQCPTPQICVEKCPDRFLTYLTVATTQQDFDYYKRFCRYDFNNFSKSPVEVLRDKDCPAMITPSKPFTRRCFPAINIKKGVITVGNETTFDDGKGQKQRNVSDLVEGAKKANVVLEARQVAMKIFEDYTVSWYWIIIGLIIAMLISLLFVVLLRFLAGIMIWVMIVLLIAVMGYGIFHCYMEYARLKDTAGSDVSLKDIGFQTDFRVYLHLRQTWLAFMIILCIMEVVIILILIFLRKRIMIAIALIKEASRAVGHVMCSLLFPLFTFLLVCLCIAYWAITAVFLSTSNEAVYKIFNETQCDYASKTCDPEVSPSPSNP
;
A
#
# COMPACT_ATOMS: atom_id res chain seq x y z
N MET A 1 -11.24 21.10 18.15
CA MET A 1 -10.50 20.00 17.48
C MET A 1 -10.01 18.92 18.44
N VAL A 2 -9.51 19.23 19.65
CA VAL A 2 -9.05 18.21 20.62
C VAL A 2 -10.19 17.27 21.10
N GLY A 3 -11.40 17.79 21.33
CA GLY A 3 -12.55 16.97 21.76
C GLY A 3 -13.06 15.97 20.71
N PHE A 4 -12.99 16.31 19.42
CA PHE A 4 -13.37 15.40 18.33
C PHE A 4 -12.37 14.23 18.21
N ASN A 5 -11.07 14.52 18.36
CA ASN A 5 -10.02 13.49 18.36
C ASN A 5 -10.12 12.53 19.56
N MET A 6 -10.60 12.99 20.71
CA MET A 6 -10.82 12.13 21.88
C MET A 6 -12.00 11.17 21.69
N ILE A 7 -13.11 11.66 21.14
CA ILE A 7 -14.30 10.82 20.88
C ILE A 7 -14.02 9.81 19.76
N SER A 8 -13.35 10.23 18.68
CA SER A 8 -12.96 9.32 17.61
C SER A 8 -11.99 8.25 18.08
N ASN A 9 -11.05 8.59 18.99
CA ASN A 9 -10.12 7.62 19.54
C ASN A 9 -10.80 6.64 20.48
N PHE A 10 -11.70 7.11 21.35
CA PHE A 10 -12.46 6.24 22.23
C PHE A 10 -13.29 5.22 21.42
N ALA A 11 -14.04 5.69 20.41
CA ALA A 11 -14.81 4.82 19.53
C ALA A 11 -13.92 3.85 18.73
N ALA A 12 -12.79 4.32 18.19
CA ALA A 12 -11.85 3.48 17.47
C ALA A 12 -11.29 2.35 18.35
N TRP A 13 -10.99 2.64 19.62
CA TRP A 13 -10.41 1.65 20.54
C TRP A 13 -11.46 0.68 21.10
N THR A 14 -12.73 1.10 21.24
CA THR A 14 -13.80 0.22 21.71
C THR A 14 -14.31 -0.72 20.62
N TYR A 15 -14.37 -0.26 19.37
CA TYR A 15 -14.95 -1.03 18.25
C TYR A 15 -13.90 -1.61 17.29
N GLY A 16 -12.66 -1.15 17.35
CA GLY A 16 -11.57 -1.65 16.52
C GLY A 16 -11.05 -3.01 16.98
N ASP A 17 -10.89 -3.93 16.05
CA ASP A 17 -10.21 -5.20 16.28
C ASP A 17 -8.94 -5.26 15.40
N PRO A 18 -7.74 -5.10 15.98
CA PRO A 18 -6.49 -5.08 15.20
C PRO A 18 -6.23 -6.40 14.47
N ARG A 19 -6.87 -7.50 14.87
CA ARG A 19 -6.75 -8.80 14.17
C ARG A 19 -7.32 -8.75 12.75
N LYS A 20 -8.31 -7.89 12.47
CA LYS A 20 -8.88 -7.69 11.13
C LYS A 20 -7.87 -7.15 10.12
N VAL A 21 -6.76 -6.55 10.56
CA VAL A 21 -5.65 -6.13 9.67
C VAL A 21 -4.80 -7.33 9.23
N ILE A 22 -4.59 -8.29 10.13
CA ILE A 22 -3.67 -9.43 9.93
C ILE A 22 -4.40 -10.63 9.30
N TYR A 23 -5.62 -10.90 9.73
CA TYR A 23 -6.42 -12.05 9.33
C TYR A 23 -7.63 -11.58 8.53
N PRO A 24 -7.77 -12.03 7.27
CA PRO A 24 -8.99 -11.79 6.52
C PRO A 24 -10.16 -12.59 7.12
N THR A 25 -11.37 -12.06 6.96
CA THR A 25 -12.61 -12.70 7.39
C THR A 25 -13.40 -13.24 6.21
N ASP A 26 -14.00 -14.41 6.37
CA ASP A 26 -14.94 -14.98 5.38
C ASP A 26 -16.31 -14.28 5.40
N SER A 27 -17.23 -14.71 4.54
CA SER A 27 -18.59 -14.16 4.49
C SER A 27 -19.44 -14.42 5.75
N LYS A 28 -19.02 -15.34 6.64
CA LYS A 28 -19.65 -15.57 7.95
C LYS A 28 -18.95 -14.78 9.07
N GLY A 29 -17.96 -13.94 8.75
CA GLY A 29 -17.20 -13.17 9.72
C GLY A 29 -16.10 -13.96 10.45
N GLN A 30 -15.77 -15.18 10.02
CA GLN A 30 -14.75 -16.02 10.65
C GLN A 30 -13.35 -15.68 10.12
N PHE A 31 -12.37 -15.58 11.02
CA PHE A 31 -10.98 -15.31 10.66
C PHE A 31 -10.30 -16.52 10.00
N CYS A 32 -9.67 -16.30 8.85
CA CYS A 32 -8.88 -17.30 8.13
C CYS A 32 -7.46 -17.40 8.72
N GLY A 33 -7.05 -18.59 9.18
CA GLY A 33 -5.69 -18.85 9.65
C GLY A 33 -5.35 -18.39 11.07
N GLN A 34 -6.36 -17.96 11.85
CA GLN A 34 -6.16 -17.59 13.25
C GLN A 34 -6.22 -18.85 14.14
N VAL A 35 -5.27 -18.98 15.07
CA VAL A 35 -5.23 -20.09 16.03
C VAL A 35 -6.48 -20.08 16.91
N GLY A 36 -7.12 -21.24 17.08
CA GLY A 36 -8.34 -21.40 17.88
C GLY A 36 -9.65 -21.05 17.16
N THR A 37 -9.62 -20.79 15.85
CA THR A 37 -10.84 -20.66 15.03
C THR A 37 -11.08 -21.91 14.17
N PRO A 38 -12.31 -22.15 13.67
CA PRO A 38 -12.59 -23.27 12.77
C PRO A 38 -11.72 -23.29 11.50
N ASN A 39 -11.20 -22.13 11.09
CA ASN A 39 -10.41 -21.93 9.87
C ASN A 39 -8.90 -21.79 10.16
N GLU A 40 -8.42 -22.29 11.29
CA GLU A 40 -7.00 -22.24 11.67
C GLU A 40 -6.07 -22.80 10.59
N LYS A 41 -6.44 -23.94 9.98
CA LYS A 41 -5.66 -24.59 8.91
C LYS A 41 -5.87 -23.98 7.52
N LYS A 42 -6.70 -22.93 7.41
CA LYS A 42 -7.09 -22.31 6.14
C LYS A 42 -6.73 -20.83 6.14
N PRO A 43 -5.46 -20.48 5.88
CA PRO A 43 -4.97 -19.11 6.05
C PRO A 43 -5.34 -18.16 4.91
N PHE A 44 -5.81 -18.64 3.75
CA PHE A 44 -6.05 -17.80 2.58
C PHE A 44 -7.54 -17.51 2.36
N LEU A 45 -7.89 -16.27 2.03
CA LEU A 45 -9.24 -15.89 1.63
C LEU A 45 -9.41 -16.03 0.11
N PHE A 46 -10.43 -16.76 -0.32
CA PHE A 46 -10.79 -16.95 -1.73
C PHE A 46 -12.12 -16.25 -2.05
N TYR A 47 -12.18 -15.62 -3.22
CA TYR A 47 -13.36 -14.93 -3.75
C TYR A 47 -14.03 -15.77 -4.82
N PHE A 48 -15.33 -16.02 -4.71
CA PHE A 48 -16.06 -16.82 -5.72
C PHE A 48 -16.05 -16.17 -7.10
N ASN A 49 -16.07 -14.84 -7.15
CA ASN A 49 -15.93 -14.09 -8.38
C ASN A 49 -15.23 -12.75 -8.11
N ILE A 50 -13.92 -12.73 -8.33
CA ILE A 50 -13.11 -11.53 -8.14
C ILE A 50 -13.46 -10.39 -9.12
N MET A 51 -14.10 -10.69 -10.26
CA MET A 51 -14.49 -9.67 -11.23
C MET A 51 -15.61 -8.76 -10.72
N LYS A 52 -16.47 -9.28 -9.84
CA LYS A 52 -17.50 -8.46 -9.20
C LYS A 52 -16.95 -7.43 -8.22
N CYS A 53 -15.73 -7.66 -7.70
CA CYS A 53 -15.03 -6.69 -6.88
C CYS A 53 -14.53 -5.47 -7.67
N ALA A 54 -14.53 -5.54 -9.00
CA ALA A 54 -13.93 -4.53 -9.84
C ALA A 54 -14.89 -3.42 -10.30
N SER A 55 -16.13 -3.40 -9.79
CA SER A 55 -17.10 -2.37 -10.14
C SER A 55 -16.86 -1.06 -9.35
N PRO A 56 -17.06 0.12 -9.95
CA PRO A 56 -16.83 1.41 -9.27
C PRO A 56 -17.65 1.61 -7.98
N LEU A 57 -18.85 1.02 -7.91
CA LEU A 57 -19.71 1.07 -6.71
C LEU A 57 -19.08 0.31 -5.52
N VAL A 58 -18.34 -0.76 -5.77
CA VAL A 58 -17.65 -1.55 -4.73
C VAL A 58 -16.46 -0.80 -4.14
N LEU A 59 -15.87 0.13 -4.90
CA LEU A 59 -14.79 0.99 -4.42
C LEU A 59 -15.26 2.06 -3.42
N LEU A 60 -16.53 2.46 -3.51
CA LEU A 60 -17.16 3.42 -2.58
C LEU A 60 -17.65 2.73 -1.29
N GLU A 61 -18.14 1.49 -1.40
CA GLU A 61 -18.72 0.75 -0.26
C GLU A 61 -17.72 -0.18 0.46
N PHE A 62 -16.50 -0.34 -0.08
CA PHE A 62 -15.45 -1.24 0.45
C PHE A 62 -15.85 -2.72 0.60
N GLN A 63 -16.95 -3.16 0.00
CA GLN A 63 -17.49 -4.51 0.12
C GLN A 63 -17.65 -5.19 -1.25
N CYS A 64 -17.02 -6.35 -1.43
CA CYS A 64 -17.19 -7.16 -2.64
C CYS A 64 -18.51 -7.95 -2.59
N PRO A 65 -19.38 -7.85 -3.61
CA PRO A 65 -20.65 -8.59 -3.68
C PRO A 65 -20.43 -10.02 -4.18
N THR A 66 -19.57 -10.76 -3.49
CA THR A 66 -19.27 -12.16 -3.80
C THR A 66 -19.03 -12.94 -2.50
N PRO A 67 -19.48 -14.21 -2.41
CA PRO A 67 -19.11 -15.07 -1.30
C PRO A 67 -17.59 -15.20 -1.19
N GLN A 68 -17.12 -15.15 0.06
CA GLN A 68 -15.73 -15.25 0.44
C GLN A 68 -15.58 -16.42 1.42
N ILE A 69 -14.59 -17.28 1.20
CA ILE A 69 -14.33 -18.45 2.04
C ILE A 69 -12.84 -18.55 2.39
N CYS A 70 -12.52 -19.22 3.49
CA CYS A 70 -11.14 -19.54 3.82
C CYS A 70 -10.73 -20.86 3.15
N VAL A 71 -9.53 -20.89 2.57
CA VAL A 71 -8.94 -22.05 1.90
C VAL A 71 -7.51 -22.28 2.38
N GLU A 72 -7.06 -23.54 2.31
CA GLU A 72 -5.71 -23.94 2.70
C GLU A 72 -4.66 -23.55 1.65
N LYS A 73 -5.01 -23.65 0.37
CA LYS A 73 -4.15 -23.29 -0.76
C LYS A 73 -4.96 -22.59 -1.84
N CYS A 74 -4.39 -21.56 -2.45
CA CYS A 74 -4.99 -20.91 -3.61
C CYS A 74 -5.05 -21.88 -4.81
N PRO A 75 -6.08 -21.76 -5.66
CA PRO A 75 -6.21 -22.60 -6.85
C PRO A 75 -5.02 -22.41 -7.79
N ASP A 76 -4.51 -23.49 -8.37
CA ASP A 76 -3.33 -23.52 -9.23
C ASP A 76 -3.65 -23.82 -10.70
N ARG A 77 -4.92 -24.14 -11.00
CA ARG A 77 -5.40 -24.47 -12.34
C ARG A 77 -6.78 -23.89 -12.60
N PHE A 78 -7.11 -23.78 -13.89
CA PHE A 78 -8.40 -23.30 -14.34
C PHE A 78 -9.40 -24.44 -14.42
N LEU A 79 -10.56 -24.30 -13.77
CA LEU A 79 -11.65 -25.28 -13.84
C LEU A 79 -13.01 -24.55 -13.79
N THR A 80 -14.00 -25.08 -14.48
CA THR A 80 -15.39 -24.58 -14.42
C THR A 80 -16.29 -25.61 -13.74
N TYR A 81 -17.31 -25.14 -13.03
CA TYR A 81 -18.21 -26.06 -12.33
C TYR A 81 -18.91 -27.03 -13.29
N LEU A 82 -19.29 -26.57 -14.49
CA LEU A 82 -19.97 -27.38 -15.50
C LEU A 82 -19.09 -28.54 -16.02
N THR A 83 -17.80 -28.31 -16.23
CA THR A 83 -16.86 -29.35 -16.70
C THR A 83 -16.58 -30.38 -15.61
N VAL A 84 -16.47 -29.92 -14.36
CA VAL A 84 -16.22 -30.80 -13.21
C VAL A 84 -17.46 -31.62 -12.85
N ALA A 85 -18.67 -31.03 -12.95
CA ALA A 85 -19.93 -31.74 -12.72
C ALA A 85 -20.19 -32.86 -13.75
N THR A 86 -19.65 -32.73 -14.97
CA THR A 86 -19.81 -33.71 -16.05
C THR A 86 -18.70 -34.77 -16.07
N THR A 87 -17.46 -34.39 -15.80
CA THR A 87 -16.29 -35.28 -15.92
C THR A 87 -15.92 -35.97 -14.59
N GLN A 88 -16.38 -35.44 -13.45
CA GLN A 88 -16.19 -35.94 -12.07
C GLN A 88 -14.74 -36.11 -11.56
N GLN A 89 -13.72 -36.18 -12.43
CA GLN A 89 -12.32 -36.43 -12.07
C GLN A 89 -11.71 -35.36 -11.14
N ASP A 90 -12.07 -34.08 -11.30
CA ASP A 90 -11.52 -32.97 -10.51
C ASP A 90 -12.46 -32.46 -9.41
N PHE A 91 -13.55 -33.19 -9.12
CA PHE A 91 -14.59 -32.73 -8.19
C PHE A 91 -14.07 -32.58 -6.75
N ASP A 92 -13.25 -33.52 -6.28
CA ASP A 92 -12.66 -33.47 -4.94
C ASP A 92 -11.71 -32.29 -4.73
N TYR A 93 -11.06 -31.84 -5.81
CA TYR A 93 -10.25 -30.63 -5.79
C TYR A 93 -11.15 -29.39 -5.81
N TYR A 94 -12.15 -29.34 -6.69
CA TYR A 94 -13.07 -28.21 -6.83
C TYR A 94 -13.89 -27.95 -5.57
N LYS A 95 -14.34 -29.02 -4.90
CA LYS A 95 -15.14 -28.96 -3.66
C LYS A 95 -14.47 -28.15 -2.55
N ARG A 96 -13.14 -28.09 -2.52
CA ARG A 96 -12.37 -27.31 -1.53
C ARG A 96 -12.63 -25.80 -1.62
N PHE A 97 -13.12 -25.33 -2.76
CA PHE A 97 -13.44 -23.93 -3.03
C PHE A 97 -14.95 -23.62 -2.94
N CYS A 98 -15.77 -24.59 -2.54
CA CYS A 98 -17.20 -24.40 -2.27
C CYS A 98 -17.44 -24.01 -0.80
N ARG A 99 -18.67 -23.60 -0.48
CA ARG A 99 -19.09 -23.30 0.90
C ARG A 99 -18.98 -24.55 1.79
N TYR A 100 -18.70 -24.35 3.09
CA TYR A 100 -18.52 -25.44 4.05
C TYR A 100 -19.75 -26.35 4.21
N ASP A 101 -20.95 -25.82 3.98
CA ASP A 101 -22.22 -26.55 4.13
C ASP A 101 -22.60 -27.35 2.86
N PHE A 102 -21.78 -27.30 1.80
CA PHE A 102 -22.04 -27.98 0.53
C PHE A 102 -21.68 -29.47 0.59
N ASN A 103 -22.67 -30.31 0.91
CA ASN A 103 -22.54 -31.77 0.94
C ASN A 103 -23.41 -32.51 -0.08
N ASN A 104 -24.29 -31.82 -0.82
CA ASN A 104 -25.37 -32.46 -1.59
C ASN A 104 -25.09 -32.57 -3.08
N PHE A 105 -25.00 -33.81 -3.57
CA PHE A 105 -24.96 -34.20 -4.99
C PHE A 105 -26.36 -34.17 -5.66
N SER A 106 -27.40 -33.85 -4.90
CA SER A 106 -28.81 -33.95 -5.34
C SER A 106 -29.35 -32.68 -6.01
N LYS A 107 -28.63 -31.55 -5.93
CA LYS A 107 -29.02 -30.29 -6.57
C LYS A 107 -28.56 -30.28 -8.03
N SER A 108 -29.39 -29.74 -8.92
CA SER A 108 -29.00 -29.55 -10.31
C SER A 108 -27.83 -28.55 -10.43
N PRO A 109 -26.96 -28.65 -11.45
CA PRO A 109 -25.83 -27.72 -11.60
C PRO A 109 -26.26 -26.24 -11.67
N VAL A 110 -27.46 -25.98 -12.17
CA VAL A 110 -28.05 -24.62 -12.26
C VAL A 110 -28.43 -24.10 -10.88
N GLU A 111 -29.00 -24.94 -10.01
CA GLU A 111 -29.36 -24.56 -8.64
C GLU A 111 -28.13 -24.25 -7.79
N VAL A 112 -27.04 -25.02 -7.93
CA VAL A 112 -25.78 -24.79 -7.21
C VAL A 112 -25.17 -23.43 -7.56
N LEU A 113 -25.21 -23.06 -8.84
CA LEU A 113 -24.71 -21.76 -9.31
C LEU A 113 -25.64 -20.60 -8.91
N ARG A 114 -26.96 -20.83 -8.91
CA ARG A 114 -27.96 -19.84 -8.47
C ARG A 114 -27.83 -19.53 -6.97
N ASP A 115 -27.70 -20.57 -6.15
CA ASP A 115 -27.61 -20.45 -4.69
C ASP A 115 -26.20 -19.98 -4.25
N LYS A 116 -25.25 -19.91 -5.18
CA LYS A 116 -23.83 -19.55 -4.95
C LYS A 116 -23.17 -20.46 -3.90
N ASP A 117 -23.50 -21.75 -3.95
CA ASP A 117 -22.91 -22.77 -3.08
C ASP A 117 -21.46 -23.07 -3.48
N CYS A 118 -21.17 -22.97 -4.78
CA CYS A 118 -19.84 -23.10 -5.37
C CYS A 118 -19.56 -21.94 -6.34
N PRO A 119 -18.28 -21.59 -6.58
CA PRO A 119 -17.92 -20.66 -7.64
C PRO A 119 -18.32 -21.22 -9.02
N ALA A 120 -18.51 -20.36 -10.02
CA ALA A 120 -18.78 -20.79 -11.39
C ALA A 120 -17.51 -21.28 -12.12
N MET A 121 -16.39 -20.63 -11.81
CA MET A 121 -15.06 -20.98 -12.28
C MET A 121 -14.02 -20.68 -11.19
N ILE A 122 -12.91 -21.40 -11.22
CA ILE A 122 -11.70 -21.07 -10.47
C ILE A 122 -10.58 -20.75 -11.44
N THR A 123 -9.77 -19.75 -11.10
CA THR A 123 -8.63 -19.30 -11.91
C THR A 123 -7.33 -19.52 -11.15
N PRO A 124 -6.24 -19.88 -11.85
CA PRO A 124 -4.93 -20.04 -11.21
C PRO A 124 -4.54 -18.73 -10.51
N SER A 125 -4.27 -18.82 -9.22
CA SER A 125 -4.13 -17.69 -8.32
C SER A 125 -2.89 -17.84 -7.43
N LYS A 126 -2.24 -16.72 -7.13
CA LYS A 126 -1.14 -16.67 -6.16
C LYS A 126 -1.62 -16.07 -4.84
N PRO A 127 -1.13 -16.58 -3.70
CA PRO A 127 -1.41 -15.95 -2.41
C PRO A 127 -0.70 -14.59 -2.33
N PHE A 128 -1.45 -13.56 -1.94
CA PHE A 128 -0.95 -12.22 -1.64
C PHE A 128 -1.70 -11.70 -0.40
N THR A 129 -0.99 -11.32 0.66
CA THR A 129 -1.56 -10.82 1.93
C THR A 129 -2.66 -11.72 2.51
N ARG A 130 -2.45 -13.05 2.44
CA ARG A 130 -3.43 -14.08 2.85
C ARG A 130 -4.74 -14.05 2.04
N ARG A 131 -4.73 -13.54 0.81
CA ARG A 131 -5.86 -13.57 -0.14
C ARG A 131 -5.40 -14.17 -1.47
N CYS A 132 -6.30 -14.84 -2.19
CA CYS A 132 -5.99 -15.41 -3.49
C CYS A 132 -6.29 -14.41 -4.61
N PHE A 133 -5.25 -14.00 -5.35
CA PHE A 133 -5.39 -13.14 -6.53
C PHE A 133 -4.98 -13.90 -7.81
N PRO A 134 -5.66 -13.69 -8.94
CA PRO A 134 -5.31 -14.32 -10.20
C PRO A 134 -3.84 -14.09 -10.56
N ALA A 135 -3.17 -15.16 -11.01
CA ALA A 135 -1.77 -15.14 -11.40
C ALA A 135 -1.62 -14.47 -12.78
N ILE A 136 -1.67 -13.14 -12.81
CA ILE A 136 -1.54 -12.35 -14.03
C ILE A 136 -0.06 -12.27 -14.41
N ASN A 137 0.29 -12.77 -15.61
CA ASN A 137 1.62 -12.65 -16.19
C ASN A 137 1.56 -11.76 -17.44
N ILE A 138 2.44 -10.77 -17.53
CA ILE A 138 2.60 -9.90 -18.69
C ILE A 138 3.88 -10.30 -19.40
N LYS A 139 3.77 -10.97 -20.55
CA LYS A 139 4.92 -11.33 -21.40
C LYS A 139 4.77 -10.67 -22.76
N LYS A 140 5.73 -9.81 -23.14
CA LYS A 140 5.78 -9.14 -24.45
C LYS A 140 4.47 -8.42 -24.85
N GLY A 141 3.83 -7.73 -23.90
CA GLY A 141 2.58 -6.99 -24.15
C GLY A 141 1.29 -7.83 -24.20
N VAL A 142 1.39 -9.17 -24.09
CA VAL A 142 0.23 -10.06 -23.98
C VAL A 142 -0.02 -10.39 -22.51
N ILE A 143 -1.27 -10.25 -22.09
CA ILE A 143 -1.69 -10.50 -20.70
C ILE A 143 -2.28 -11.90 -20.61
N THR A 144 -1.75 -12.70 -19.69
CA THR A 144 -2.10 -14.11 -19.48
C THR A 144 -2.47 -14.34 -18.03
N VAL A 145 -3.39 -15.27 -17.76
CA VAL A 145 -3.69 -15.74 -16.40
C VAL A 145 -3.22 -17.19 -16.32
N GLY A 146 -2.15 -17.43 -15.56
CA GLY A 146 -1.36 -18.65 -15.74
C GLY A 146 -0.63 -18.64 -17.08
N ASN A 147 -0.89 -19.64 -17.94
CA ASN A 147 -0.32 -19.79 -19.29
C ASN A 147 -1.32 -19.52 -20.42
N GLU A 148 -2.59 -19.28 -20.10
CA GLU A 148 -3.68 -19.15 -21.08
C GLU A 148 -4.04 -17.67 -21.33
N THR A 149 -4.48 -17.38 -22.56
CA THR A 149 -4.96 -16.05 -23.01
C THR A 149 -6.48 -15.96 -23.07
N THR A 150 -7.19 -17.09 -22.97
CA THR A 150 -8.65 -17.18 -22.94
C THR A 150 -9.13 -17.97 -21.73
N PHE A 151 -10.36 -17.70 -21.26
CA PHE A 151 -10.98 -18.41 -20.14
C PHE A 151 -12.50 -18.52 -20.33
N ASP A 152 -13.10 -19.57 -19.77
CA ASP A 152 -14.56 -19.80 -19.79
C ASP A 152 -15.22 -19.23 -18.52
N ASP A 153 -16.10 -18.24 -18.67
CA ASP A 153 -16.74 -17.55 -17.53
C ASP A 153 -17.83 -18.39 -16.83
N GLY A 154 -18.10 -19.61 -17.30
CA GLY A 154 -19.12 -20.50 -16.75
C GLY A 154 -20.55 -20.08 -17.07
N LYS A 155 -20.76 -19.07 -17.93
CA LYS A 155 -22.09 -18.62 -18.42
C LYS A 155 -22.45 -19.18 -19.80
N GLY A 156 -21.67 -20.13 -20.33
CA GLY A 156 -21.91 -20.84 -21.61
C GLY A 156 -20.62 -20.99 -22.44
N GLN A 157 -20.66 -21.76 -23.54
CA GLN A 157 -19.48 -22.20 -24.34
C GLN A 157 -18.59 -21.10 -24.98
N LYS A 158 -18.77 -19.81 -24.68
CA LYS A 158 -17.93 -18.73 -25.24
C LYS A 158 -16.73 -18.45 -24.33
N GLN A 159 -15.55 -18.83 -24.80
CA GLN A 159 -14.28 -18.38 -24.21
C GLN A 159 -14.17 -16.86 -24.31
N ARG A 160 -13.87 -16.18 -23.19
CA ARG A 160 -13.57 -14.75 -23.13
C ARG A 160 -12.07 -14.52 -23.13
N ASN A 161 -11.64 -13.36 -23.64
CA ASN A 161 -10.23 -12.98 -23.61
C ASN A 161 -9.84 -12.54 -22.20
N VAL A 162 -8.63 -12.90 -21.77
CA VAL A 162 -8.03 -12.43 -20.51
C VAL A 162 -7.91 -10.89 -20.48
N SER A 163 -7.87 -10.23 -21.65
CA SER A 163 -7.94 -8.77 -21.75
C SER A 163 -9.18 -8.19 -21.08
N ASP A 164 -10.34 -8.85 -21.16
CA ASP A 164 -11.60 -8.36 -20.59
C ASP A 164 -11.60 -8.51 -19.06
N LEU A 165 -10.95 -9.57 -18.57
CA LEU A 165 -10.66 -9.77 -17.14
C LEU A 165 -9.78 -8.63 -16.62
N VAL A 166 -8.75 -8.28 -17.39
CA VAL A 166 -7.81 -7.23 -17.03
C VAL A 166 -8.43 -5.86 -17.17
N GLU A 167 -9.29 -5.61 -18.15
CA GLU A 167 -9.99 -4.34 -18.32
C GLU A 167 -10.98 -4.09 -17.19
N GLY A 168 -11.71 -5.13 -16.76
CA GLY A 168 -12.53 -5.09 -15.55
C GLY A 168 -11.67 -4.79 -14.33
N ALA A 169 -10.54 -5.48 -14.15
CA ALA A 169 -9.57 -5.18 -13.11
C ALA A 169 -8.96 -3.78 -13.24
N LYS A 170 -8.75 -3.25 -14.45
CA LYS A 170 -8.10 -1.96 -14.74
C LYS A 170 -8.98 -0.77 -14.40
N LYS A 171 -10.31 -0.89 -14.54
CA LYS A 171 -11.25 0.12 -13.99
C LYS A 171 -11.23 0.15 -12.46
N ALA A 172 -10.89 -0.96 -11.84
CA ALA A 172 -10.61 -1.04 -10.40
C ALA A 172 -9.12 -0.79 -10.05
N ASN A 173 -8.21 -0.75 -11.04
CA ASN A 173 -6.77 -0.65 -10.84
C ASN A 173 -6.38 0.66 -10.15
N VAL A 174 -7.05 1.79 -10.34
CA VAL A 174 -6.57 3.03 -9.69
C VAL A 174 -6.54 2.86 -8.16
N VAL A 175 -7.54 2.17 -7.59
CA VAL A 175 -7.60 1.91 -6.14
C VAL A 175 -6.86 0.62 -5.77
N LEU A 176 -6.89 -0.42 -6.61
CA LEU A 176 -6.16 -1.67 -6.38
C LEU A 176 -4.64 -1.50 -6.52
N GLU A 177 -4.14 -0.70 -7.45
CA GLU A 177 -2.72 -0.34 -7.60
C GLU A 177 -2.29 0.55 -6.44
N ALA A 178 -3.10 1.53 -6.01
CA ALA A 178 -2.82 2.28 -4.79
C ALA A 178 -2.73 1.37 -3.55
N ARG A 179 -3.62 0.38 -3.43
CA ARG A 179 -3.55 -0.66 -2.39
C ARG A 179 -2.34 -1.57 -2.57
N GLN A 180 -2.00 -2.01 -3.78
CA GLN A 180 -0.84 -2.86 -4.03
C GLN A 180 0.48 -2.13 -3.75
N VAL A 181 0.58 -0.84 -4.08
CA VAL A 181 1.72 0.01 -3.73
C VAL A 181 1.79 0.21 -2.22
N ALA A 182 0.68 0.56 -1.57
CA ALA A 182 0.63 0.69 -0.10
C ALA A 182 1.03 -0.62 0.59
N MET A 183 0.55 -1.77 0.11
CA MET A 183 0.86 -3.08 0.70
C MET A 183 2.28 -3.55 0.40
N LYS A 184 2.85 -3.24 -0.77
CA LYS A 184 4.29 -3.44 -1.05
C LYS A 184 5.16 -2.60 -0.12
N ILE A 185 4.76 -1.36 0.14
CA ILE A 185 5.42 -0.49 1.10
C ILE A 185 5.40 -1.13 2.50
N PHE A 186 4.27 -1.70 2.95
CA PHE A 186 4.20 -2.42 4.23
C PHE A 186 5.10 -3.65 4.27
N GLU A 187 5.15 -4.44 3.20
CA GLU A 187 6.05 -5.59 3.09
C GLU A 187 7.52 -5.14 3.21
N ASP A 188 7.90 -4.10 2.48
CA ASP A 188 9.23 -3.48 2.55
C ASP A 188 9.56 -2.96 3.96
N TYR A 189 8.57 -2.38 4.67
CA TYR A 189 8.71 -1.98 6.08
C TYR A 189 8.92 -3.17 7.02
N THR A 190 8.17 -4.27 6.85
CA THR A 190 8.31 -5.46 7.71
C THR A 190 9.64 -6.18 7.52
N VAL A 191 10.23 -6.11 6.33
CA VAL A 191 11.56 -6.65 6.07
C VAL A 191 12.65 -5.67 6.54
N SER A 192 12.45 -4.36 6.37
CA SER A 192 13.48 -3.33 6.60
C SER A 192 13.43 -2.68 7.99
N TRP A 193 12.54 -3.11 8.89
CA TRP A 193 12.32 -2.48 10.19
C TRP A 193 13.60 -2.33 11.03
N TYR A 194 14.50 -3.33 10.99
CA TYR A 194 15.76 -3.29 11.73
C TYR A 194 16.73 -2.26 11.14
N TRP A 195 16.79 -2.10 9.82
CA TRP A 195 17.59 -1.03 9.17
C TRP A 195 17.07 0.36 9.54
N ILE A 196 15.76 0.52 9.65
CA ILE A 196 15.13 1.78 10.08
C ILE A 196 15.53 2.11 11.52
N ILE A 197 15.47 1.13 12.43
CA ILE A 197 15.90 1.31 13.82
C ILE A 197 17.39 1.65 13.90
N ILE A 198 18.23 0.96 13.13
CA ILE A 198 19.67 1.25 13.07
C ILE A 198 19.91 2.68 12.57
N GLY A 199 19.21 3.10 11.51
CA GLY A 199 19.29 4.47 10.98
C GLY A 199 18.85 5.53 12.00
N LEU A 200 17.78 5.27 12.76
CA LEU A 200 17.32 6.15 13.83
C LEU A 200 18.33 6.26 14.98
N ILE A 201 18.95 5.14 15.38
CA ILE A 201 20.01 5.15 16.40
C ILE A 201 21.24 5.92 15.90
N ILE A 202 21.66 5.72 14.65
CA ILE A 202 22.76 6.46 14.05
C ILE A 202 22.43 7.96 14.00
N ALA A 203 21.22 8.34 13.59
CA ALA A 203 20.79 9.74 13.58
C ALA A 203 20.77 10.35 15.00
N MET A 204 20.32 9.59 16.00
CA MET A 204 20.36 9.98 17.42
C MET A 204 21.81 10.19 17.88
N LEU A 205 22.74 9.28 17.55
CA LEU A 205 24.15 9.42 17.90
C LEU A 205 24.81 10.60 17.18
N ILE A 206 24.53 10.82 15.90
CA ILE A 206 25.04 11.96 15.12
C ILE A 206 24.51 13.27 15.70
N SER A 207 23.23 13.35 16.05
CA SER A 207 22.66 14.54 16.67
C SER A 207 23.24 14.82 18.05
N LEU A 208 23.46 13.77 18.87
CA LEU A 208 24.13 13.90 20.16
C LEU A 208 25.59 14.35 19.99
N LEU A 209 26.32 13.76 19.04
CA LEU A 209 27.67 14.18 18.66
C LEU A 209 27.68 15.65 18.22
N PHE A 210 26.70 16.07 17.41
CA PHE A 210 26.57 17.46 16.94
C PHE A 210 26.36 18.44 18.11
N VAL A 211 25.49 18.11 19.06
CA VAL A 211 25.28 18.92 20.28
C VAL A 211 26.54 18.98 21.14
N VAL A 212 27.29 17.89 21.23
CA VAL A 212 28.59 17.85 21.93
C VAL A 212 29.63 18.70 21.20
N LEU A 213 29.70 18.65 19.87
CA LEU A 213 30.60 19.48 19.06
C LEU A 213 30.25 20.98 19.16
N LEU A 214 28.96 21.32 19.27
CA LEU A 214 28.49 22.70 19.50
C LEU A 214 29.06 23.27 20.80
N ARG A 215 29.32 22.41 21.78
CA ARG A 215 29.85 22.82 23.10
C ARG A 215 31.33 23.18 23.05
N PHE A 216 32.15 22.42 22.31
CA PHE A 216 33.60 22.59 22.34
C PHE A 216 34.11 23.55 21.26
N LEU A 217 33.41 23.65 20.13
CA LEU A 217 33.94 24.26 18.89
C LEU A 217 32.88 25.11 18.15
N ALA A 218 31.95 25.76 18.87
CA ALA A 218 30.83 26.54 18.29
C ALA A 218 31.23 27.45 17.11
N GLY A 219 32.36 28.14 17.21
CA GLY A 219 32.85 29.02 16.15
C GLY A 219 33.34 28.26 14.90
N ILE A 220 34.12 27.19 15.08
CA ILE A 220 34.64 26.38 13.98
C ILE A 220 33.52 25.63 13.27
N MET A 221 32.50 25.18 14.01
CA MET A 221 31.36 24.48 13.45
C MET A 221 30.63 25.31 12.38
N ILE A 222 30.36 26.59 12.64
CA ILE A 222 29.60 27.43 11.70
C ILE A 222 30.36 27.55 10.37
N TRP A 223 31.68 27.69 10.42
CA TRP A 223 32.53 27.68 9.23
C TRP A 223 32.49 26.33 8.51
N VAL A 224 32.58 25.21 9.23
CA VAL A 224 32.46 23.86 8.64
C VAL A 224 31.11 23.67 7.96
N MET A 225 30.01 24.13 8.55
CA MET A 225 28.67 24.05 7.96
C MET A 225 28.51 24.92 6.72
N ILE A 226 29.07 26.14 6.73
CA ILE A 226 29.08 27.01 5.55
C ILE A 226 29.87 26.37 4.41
N VAL A 227 31.06 25.83 4.70
CA VAL A 227 31.88 25.14 3.70
C VAL A 227 31.19 23.88 3.19
N LEU A 228 30.57 23.08 4.07
CA LEU A 228 29.85 21.87 3.70
C LEU A 228 28.65 22.18 2.80
N LEU A 229 27.89 23.25 3.10
CA LEU A 229 26.76 23.67 2.28
C LEU A 229 27.20 24.01 0.85
N ILE A 230 28.24 24.83 0.71
CA ILE A 230 28.85 25.20 -0.57
C ILE A 230 29.37 23.94 -1.30
N ALA A 231 30.02 23.03 -0.58
CA ALA A 231 30.57 21.81 -1.15
C ALA A 231 29.48 20.85 -1.67
N VAL A 232 28.39 20.65 -0.93
CA VAL A 232 27.27 19.78 -1.34
C VAL A 232 26.53 20.37 -2.54
N MET A 233 26.28 21.68 -2.56
CA MET A 233 25.69 22.35 -3.71
C MET A 233 26.61 22.31 -4.94
N GLY A 234 27.90 22.58 -4.76
CA GLY A 234 28.91 22.43 -5.81
C GLY A 234 29.01 21.01 -6.36
N TYR A 235 28.94 20.00 -5.49
CA TYR A 235 28.84 18.60 -5.90
C TYR A 235 27.56 18.31 -6.68
N GLY A 236 26.42 18.87 -6.27
CA GLY A 236 25.15 18.77 -7.00
C GLY A 236 25.25 19.34 -8.41
N ILE A 237 25.88 20.51 -8.59
CA ILE A 237 26.14 21.11 -9.90
C ILE A 237 27.03 20.19 -10.74
N PHE A 238 28.12 19.67 -10.16
CA PHE A 238 29.04 18.76 -10.82
C PHE A 238 28.35 17.45 -11.24
N HIS A 239 27.54 16.86 -10.38
CA HIS A 239 26.77 15.65 -10.68
C HIS A 239 25.78 15.89 -11.82
N CYS A 240 25.04 17.00 -11.78
CA CYS A 240 24.14 17.38 -12.86
C CYS A 240 24.88 17.60 -14.19
N TYR A 241 26.08 18.18 -14.15
CA TYR A 241 26.93 18.35 -15.32
C TYR A 241 27.41 17.00 -15.89
N MET A 242 27.90 16.09 -15.03
CA MET A 242 28.34 14.76 -15.47
C MET A 242 27.20 13.97 -16.13
N GLU A 243 26.02 14.00 -15.53
CA GLU A 243 24.87 13.28 -16.08
C GLU A 243 24.39 13.93 -17.38
N TYR A 244 24.36 15.27 -17.45
CA TYR A 244 24.12 15.99 -18.71
C TYR A 244 25.11 15.59 -19.82
N ALA A 245 26.41 15.52 -19.50
CA ALA A 245 27.45 15.11 -20.45
C ALA A 245 27.26 13.66 -20.90
N ARG A 246 26.94 12.73 -19.99
CA ARG A 246 26.65 11.33 -20.31
C ARG A 246 25.45 11.18 -21.24
N LEU A 247 24.39 11.95 -21.00
CA LEU A 247 23.18 11.90 -21.81
C LEU A 247 23.35 12.54 -23.19
N LYS A 248 24.36 13.40 -23.37
CA LYS A 248 24.68 14.01 -24.68
C LYS A 248 25.11 12.96 -25.72
N ASP A 249 25.72 11.86 -25.28
CA ASP A 249 26.20 10.80 -26.17
C ASP A 249 25.18 9.68 -26.43
N THR A 250 23.97 9.78 -25.86
CA THR A 250 22.91 8.76 -26.00
C THR A 250 21.84 9.21 -27.00
N ALA A 251 21.63 8.44 -28.07
CA ALA A 251 20.58 8.72 -29.05
C ALA A 251 19.17 8.59 -28.42
N GLY A 252 18.35 9.65 -28.50
CA GLY A 252 16.98 9.68 -27.98
C GLY A 252 16.78 10.53 -26.71
N SER A 253 17.83 11.13 -26.14
CA SER A 253 17.76 12.02 -24.96
C SER A 253 17.42 13.50 -25.29
N ASP A 254 17.32 13.83 -26.58
CA ASP A 254 17.16 15.19 -27.13
C ASP A 254 15.71 15.61 -27.39
N VAL A 255 14.74 14.81 -26.96
CA VAL A 255 13.32 15.14 -27.02
C VAL A 255 12.99 16.30 -26.07
N SER A 256 12.29 17.31 -26.60
CA SER A 256 11.92 18.51 -25.86
C SER A 256 10.80 18.21 -24.87
N LEU A 257 10.85 18.82 -23.68
CA LEU A 257 9.83 18.69 -22.63
C LEU A 257 8.40 19.02 -23.12
N LYS A 258 8.28 19.80 -24.20
CA LYS A 258 7.00 20.18 -24.83
C LYS A 258 6.35 19.05 -25.63
N ASP A 259 7.15 18.11 -26.14
CA ASP A 259 6.66 17.03 -27.02
C ASP A 259 6.15 15.80 -26.23
N ILE A 260 6.53 15.69 -24.96
CA ILE A 260 6.22 14.53 -24.09
C ILE A 260 4.91 14.73 -23.27
N GLY A 261 4.38 15.96 -23.21
CA GLY A 261 3.20 16.27 -22.40
C GLY A 261 3.44 16.08 -20.89
N PHE A 262 2.41 16.33 -20.07
CA PHE A 262 2.46 16.05 -18.63
C PHE A 262 2.22 14.54 -18.39
N GLN A 263 3.30 13.77 -18.27
CA GLN A 263 3.26 12.40 -17.75
C GLN A 263 3.51 12.41 -16.24
N THR A 264 2.85 11.52 -15.49
CA THR A 264 3.01 11.38 -14.04
C THR A 264 4.26 10.60 -13.62
N ASP A 265 5.02 10.04 -14.58
CA ASP A 265 6.21 9.24 -14.32
C ASP A 265 7.49 10.09 -14.28
N PHE A 266 7.96 10.39 -13.06
CA PHE A 266 9.20 11.15 -12.82
C PHE A 266 10.46 10.55 -13.45
N ARG A 267 10.48 9.22 -13.68
CA ARG A 267 11.62 8.52 -14.29
C ARG A 267 11.87 8.94 -15.74
N VAL A 268 10.80 9.28 -16.47
CA VAL A 268 10.93 9.75 -17.87
C VAL A 268 11.72 11.06 -17.88
N TYR A 269 11.37 11.99 -16.99
CA TYR A 269 12.05 13.28 -16.87
C TYR A 269 13.53 13.16 -16.45
N LEU A 270 13.90 12.15 -15.65
CA LEU A 270 15.31 11.91 -15.27
C LEU A 270 16.17 11.37 -16.43
N HIS A 271 15.57 10.82 -17.49
CA HIS A 271 16.28 10.37 -18.69
C HIS A 271 16.43 11.45 -19.76
N LEU A 272 15.87 12.64 -19.55
CA LEU A 272 15.95 13.74 -20.51
C LEU A 272 17.21 14.58 -20.27
N ARG A 273 17.88 14.98 -21.36
CA ARG A 273 19.02 15.90 -21.28
C ARG A 273 18.61 17.29 -20.77
N GLN A 274 17.42 17.76 -21.17
CA GLN A 274 16.94 19.11 -20.88
C GLN A 274 16.67 19.35 -19.38
N THR A 275 16.28 18.32 -18.63
CA THR A 275 15.99 18.42 -17.19
C THR A 275 17.25 18.57 -16.36
N TRP A 276 18.31 17.80 -16.67
CA TRP A 276 19.62 17.94 -16.01
C TRP A 276 20.24 19.31 -16.26
N LEU A 277 20.10 19.85 -17.48
CA LEU A 277 20.53 21.23 -17.79
C LEU A 277 19.73 22.26 -16.98
N ALA A 278 18.41 22.09 -16.86
CA ALA A 278 17.57 22.98 -16.06
C ALA A 278 17.95 22.92 -14.56
N PHE A 279 18.13 21.72 -14.00
CA PHE A 279 18.56 21.56 -12.61
C PHE A 279 19.94 22.17 -12.35
N MET A 280 20.89 22.00 -13.27
CA MET A 280 22.20 22.63 -13.20
C MET A 280 22.09 24.17 -13.14
N ILE A 281 21.29 24.79 -14.02
CA ILE A 281 21.10 26.25 -14.02
C ILE A 281 20.47 26.73 -12.71
N ILE A 282 19.43 26.04 -12.22
CA ILE A 282 18.77 26.38 -10.96
C ILE A 282 19.74 26.28 -9.78
N LEU A 283 20.51 25.19 -9.68
CA LEU A 283 21.51 25.01 -8.63
C LEU A 283 22.62 26.06 -8.70
N CYS A 284 23.09 26.44 -9.89
CA CYS A 284 24.06 27.53 -10.05
C CYS A 284 23.53 28.88 -9.57
N ILE A 285 22.28 29.24 -9.92
CA ILE A 285 21.67 30.49 -9.46
C ILE A 285 21.53 30.48 -7.93
N MET A 286 21.05 29.37 -7.36
CA MET A 286 20.93 29.19 -5.92
C MET A 286 22.30 29.33 -5.21
N GLU A 287 23.36 28.71 -5.75
CA GLU A 287 24.72 28.81 -5.21
C GLU A 287 25.23 30.26 -5.19
N VAL A 288 25.07 30.97 -6.31
CA VAL A 288 25.47 32.39 -6.40
C VAL A 288 24.72 33.25 -5.39
N VAL A 289 23.41 33.04 -5.25
CA VAL A 289 22.59 33.76 -4.25
C VAL A 289 23.07 33.48 -2.83
N ILE A 290 23.36 32.22 -2.49
CA ILE A 290 23.87 31.85 -1.16
C ILE A 290 25.23 32.49 -0.89
N ILE A 291 26.18 32.43 -1.83
CA ILE A 291 27.50 33.07 -1.71
C ILE A 291 27.34 34.58 -1.51
N LEU A 292 26.46 35.21 -2.28
CA LEU A 292 26.19 36.65 -2.21
C LEU A 292 25.62 37.02 -0.84
N ILE A 293 24.66 36.25 -0.32
CA ILE A 293 24.13 36.41 1.06
C ILE A 293 25.24 36.26 2.10
N LEU A 294 26.11 35.26 1.99
CA LEU A 294 27.23 35.05 2.92
C LEU A 294 28.21 36.22 2.93
N ILE A 295 28.50 36.81 1.76
CA ILE A 295 29.38 37.99 1.63
C ILE A 295 28.72 39.22 2.27
N PHE A 296 27.46 39.51 1.94
CA PHE A 296 26.75 40.68 2.46
C PHE A 296 26.50 40.58 3.97
N LEU A 297 26.17 39.40 4.47
CA LEU A 297 25.91 39.16 5.89
C LEU A 297 27.17 38.86 6.70
N ARG A 298 28.38 38.91 6.13
CA ARG A 298 29.64 38.57 6.84
C ARG A 298 29.77 39.23 8.22
N LYS A 299 29.41 40.52 8.33
CA LYS A 299 29.46 41.26 9.61
C LYS A 299 28.41 40.75 10.61
N ARG A 300 27.20 40.45 10.13
CA ARG A 300 26.11 39.89 10.95
C ARG A 300 26.44 38.47 11.41
N ILE A 301 27.03 37.64 10.53
CA ILE A 301 27.45 36.27 10.82
C ILE A 301 28.50 36.26 11.93
N MET A 302 29.49 37.16 11.90
CA MET A 302 30.49 37.27 12.98
C MET A 302 29.86 37.59 14.34
N ILE A 303 28.86 38.47 14.37
CA ILE A 303 28.12 38.78 15.60
C ILE A 303 27.33 37.55 16.08
N ALA A 304 26.65 36.85 15.17
CA ALA A 304 25.92 35.63 15.49
C ALA A 304 26.83 34.52 16.02
N ILE A 305 28.03 34.34 15.44
CA ILE A 305 29.04 33.39 15.92
C ILE A 305 29.45 33.73 17.36
N ALA A 306 29.68 35.02 17.68
CA ALA A 306 30.02 35.44 19.04
C ALA A 306 28.88 35.15 20.03
N LEU A 307 27.63 35.41 19.65
CA LEU A 307 26.46 35.09 20.47
C LEU A 307 26.30 33.58 20.70
N ILE A 308 26.42 32.76 19.65
CA ILE A 308 26.34 31.29 19.75
C ILE A 308 27.47 30.75 20.61
N LYS A 309 28.67 31.33 20.54
CA LYS A 309 29.82 30.94 21.37
C LYS A 309 29.50 31.13 22.86
N GLU A 310 28.98 32.30 23.25
CA GLU A 310 28.59 32.57 24.64
C GLU A 310 27.39 31.72 25.08
N ALA A 311 26.39 31.53 24.21
CA ALA A 311 25.27 30.63 24.48
C ALA A 311 25.73 29.18 24.71
N SER A 312 26.68 28.67 23.91
CA SER A 312 27.22 27.32 24.07
C SER A 312 27.99 27.16 25.39
N ARG A 313 28.69 28.22 25.83
CA ARG A 313 29.39 28.24 27.12
C ARG A 313 28.41 28.18 28.27
N ALA A 314 27.31 28.94 28.21
CA ALA A 314 26.23 28.90 29.19
C ALA A 314 25.54 27.52 29.24
N VAL A 315 25.19 26.94 28.08
CA VAL A 315 24.63 25.58 27.98
C VAL A 315 25.60 24.54 28.54
N GLY A 316 26.92 24.77 28.39
CA GLY A 316 27.96 23.93 28.99
C GLY A 316 27.93 23.87 30.52
N HIS A 317 27.33 24.86 31.21
CA HIS A 317 27.12 24.83 32.66
C HIS A 317 25.83 24.12 33.07
N VAL A 318 24.91 23.87 32.13
CA VAL A 318 23.62 23.19 32.39
C VAL A 318 23.67 21.78 31.80
N MET A 319 24.26 20.84 32.53
CA MET A 319 24.46 19.45 32.07
C MET A 319 23.17 18.75 31.64
N CYS A 320 22.02 19.07 32.25
CA CYS A 320 20.72 18.50 31.89
C CYS A 320 20.23 18.89 30.48
N SER A 321 20.81 19.92 29.86
CA SER A 321 20.44 20.33 28.49
C SER A 321 20.76 19.24 27.44
N LEU A 322 21.75 18.37 27.72
CA LEU A 322 22.10 17.24 26.84
C LEU A 322 21.03 16.14 26.79
N LEU A 323 20.14 16.07 27.79
CA LEU A 323 19.02 15.12 27.82
C LEU A 323 17.83 15.59 26.98
N PHE A 324 17.78 16.88 26.60
CA PHE A 324 16.64 17.45 25.88
C PHE A 324 16.41 16.78 24.50
N PRO A 325 17.43 16.55 23.65
CA PRO A 325 17.25 15.84 22.37
C PRO A 325 16.80 14.38 22.53
N LEU A 326 17.23 13.70 23.60
CA LEU A 326 16.81 12.33 23.90
C LEU A 326 15.33 12.32 24.31
N PHE A 327 14.94 13.29 25.15
CA PHE A 327 13.56 13.46 25.59
C PHE A 327 12.62 13.81 24.43
N THR A 328 13.02 14.71 23.52
CA THR A 328 12.22 15.05 22.33
C THR A 328 12.13 13.88 21.37
N PHE A 329 13.20 13.11 21.16
CA PHE A 329 13.17 11.88 20.38
C PHE A 329 12.17 10.87 20.94
N LEU A 330 12.23 10.61 22.25
CA LEU A 330 11.30 9.69 22.93
C LEU A 330 9.85 10.17 22.79
N LEU A 331 9.58 11.46 22.97
CA LEU A 331 8.24 12.03 22.84
C LEU A 331 7.72 11.92 21.40
N VAL A 332 8.56 12.14 20.40
CA VAL A 332 8.21 11.95 18.98
C VAL A 332 7.90 10.47 18.69
N CYS A 333 8.73 9.54 19.17
CA CYS A 333 8.45 8.10 19.03
C CYS A 333 7.11 7.72 19.66
N LEU A 334 6.80 8.24 20.84
CA LEU A 334 5.52 8.01 21.51
C LEU A 334 4.35 8.56 20.69
N CYS A 335 4.46 9.78 20.18
CA CYS A 335 3.44 10.38 19.32
C CYS A 335 3.19 9.56 18.05
N ILE A 336 4.26 9.10 17.39
CA ILE A 336 4.15 8.27 16.17
C ILE A 336 3.50 6.93 16.50
N ALA A 337 3.93 6.26 17.58
CA ALA A 337 3.37 4.99 18.01
C ALA A 337 1.87 5.12 18.35
N TYR A 338 1.51 6.15 19.12
CA TYR A 338 0.13 6.44 19.47
C TYR A 338 -0.74 6.69 18.23
N TRP A 339 -0.23 7.49 17.28
CA TRP A 339 -0.91 7.74 16.02
C TRP A 339 -1.10 6.45 15.21
N ALA A 340 -0.05 5.63 15.09
CA ALA A 340 -0.08 4.38 14.32
C ALA A 340 -1.07 3.36 14.91
N ILE A 341 -1.06 3.18 16.23
CA ILE A 341 -2.02 2.31 16.94
C ILE A 341 -3.43 2.82 16.68
N THR A 342 -3.68 4.11 16.90
CA THR A 342 -5.00 4.70 16.69
C THR A 342 -5.47 4.52 15.24
N ALA A 343 -4.60 4.73 14.25
CA ALA A 343 -4.91 4.55 12.84
C ALA A 343 -5.29 3.09 12.51
N VAL A 344 -4.59 2.11 13.10
CA VAL A 344 -4.93 0.69 12.97
C VAL A 344 -6.31 0.41 13.55
N PHE A 345 -6.56 0.83 14.79
CA PHE A 345 -7.86 0.62 15.44
C PHE A 345 -9.01 1.28 14.66
N LEU A 346 -8.82 2.52 14.19
CA LEU A 346 -9.79 3.24 13.37
C LEU A 346 -10.04 2.55 12.01
N SER A 347 -9.02 2.00 11.38
CA SER A 347 -9.19 1.25 10.13
C SER A 347 -10.03 -0.02 10.29
N THR A 348 -10.11 -0.53 11.53
CA THR A 348 -10.79 -1.80 11.87
C THR A 348 -12.11 -1.62 12.61
N SER A 349 -12.48 -0.38 12.96
CA SER A 349 -13.69 -0.07 13.75
C SER A 349 -14.99 -0.17 12.95
N ASN A 350 -14.94 -0.64 11.70
CA ASN A 350 -16.14 -0.89 10.92
C ASN A 350 -16.87 -2.15 11.44
N GLU A 351 -18.17 -1.98 11.67
CA GLU A 351 -19.11 -3.08 11.91
C GLU A 351 -19.41 -3.84 10.61
N ALA A 352 -19.70 -5.13 10.74
CA ALA A 352 -20.04 -5.97 9.60
C ALA A 352 -21.47 -5.65 9.14
N VAL A 353 -21.58 -4.90 8.03
CA VAL A 353 -22.86 -4.63 7.37
C VAL A 353 -23.10 -5.69 6.30
N TYR A 354 -24.15 -6.50 6.46
CA TYR A 354 -24.58 -7.47 5.46
C TYR A 354 -25.66 -6.84 4.57
N LYS A 355 -25.50 -6.95 3.25
CA LYS A 355 -26.46 -6.42 2.27
C LYS A 355 -26.97 -7.53 1.35
N ILE A 356 -28.24 -7.43 0.96
CA ILE A 356 -28.85 -8.35 -0.01
C ILE A 356 -28.35 -7.98 -1.40
N PHE A 357 -27.70 -8.93 -2.08
CA PHE A 357 -27.20 -8.74 -3.45
C PHE A 357 -27.86 -9.71 -4.44
N ASN A 358 -28.58 -9.15 -5.41
CA ASN A 358 -29.17 -9.88 -6.53
C ASN A 358 -28.65 -9.36 -7.88
N GLU A 359 -28.51 -10.24 -8.88
CA GLU A 359 -28.11 -9.87 -10.24
C GLU A 359 -29.30 -9.29 -11.04
N THR A 360 -30.53 -9.60 -10.66
CA THR A 360 -31.76 -9.07 -11.27
C THR A 360 -32.29 -7.87 -10.49
N GLN A 361 -33.06 -6.99 -11.15
CA GLN A 361 -33.78 -5.90 -10.48
C GLN A 361 -34.67 -6.49 -9.37
N CYS A 362 -34.39 -6.10 -8.13
CA CYS A 362 -35.11 -6.54 -6.95
C CYS A 362 -35.26 -5.34 -6.02
N ASP A 363 -36.47 -5.11 -5.50
CA ASP A 363 -36.80 -3.97 -4.64
C ASP A 363 -36.09 -3.99 -3.27
N TYR A 364 -35.44 -5.12 -2.96
CA TYR A 364 -34.65 -5.33 -1.74
C TYR A 364 -33.14 -5.34 -2.00
N ALA A 365 -32.69 -5.15 -3.24
CA ALA A 365 -31.26 -5.07 -3.56
C ALA A 365 -30.60 -3.91 -2.78
N SER A 366 -29.41 -4.17 -2.23
CA SER A 366 -28.59 -3.23 -1.45
C SER A 366 -29.16 -2.80 -0.08
N LYS A 367 -30.29 -3.37 0.38
CA LYS A 367 -30.77 -3.18 1.75
C LYS A 367 -29.96 -4.02 2.74
N THR A 368 -29.73 -3.45 3.93
CA THR A 368 -29.06 -4.15 5.04
C THR A 368 -29.95 -5.27 5.56
N CYS A 369 -29.37 -6.44 5.84
CA CYS A 369 -30.05 -7.58 6.43
C CYS A 369 -29.28 -8.13 7.64
N ASP A 370 -29.98 -8.79 8.55
CA ASP A 370 -29.38 -9.57 9.62
C ASP A 370 -29.32 -11.05 9.18
N PRO A 371 -28.13 -11.66 9.06
CA PRO A 371 -27.99 -13.05 8.64
C PRO A 371 -28.59 -14.06 9.63
N GLU A 372 -28.81 -13.71 10.90
CA GLU A 372 -29.41 -14.60 11.91
C GLU A 372 -30.93 -14.66 11.82
N VAL A 373 -31.57 -13.64 11.23
CA VAL A 373 -33.03 -13.53 11.08
C VAL A 373 -33.39 -13.73 9.61
N SER A 374 -33.27 -14.97 9.12
CA SER A 374 -33.75 -15.31 7.78
C SER A 374 -35.29 -15.33 7.78
N PRO A 375 -36.00 -14.49 6.99
CA PRO A 375 -37.40 -14.73 6.73
C PRO A 375 -37.49 -15.98 5.86
N SER A 376 -38.14 -17.03 6.38
CA SER A 376 -38.60 -18.15 5.58
C SER A 376 -39.32 -17.62 4.33
N PRO A 377 -39.09 -18.18 3.13
CA PRO A 377 -39.86 -17.81 1.97
C PRO A 377 -41.32 -18.13 2.28
N SER A 378 -42.13 -17.09 2.47
CA SER A 378 -43.58 -17.22 2.39
C SER A 378 -43.86 -17.72 0.98
N ASN A 379 -44.27 -18.98 0.88
CA ASN A 379 -44.82 -19.54 -0.35
C ASN A 379 -45.94 -18.61 -0.87
N PRO A 380 -46.06 -18.43 -2.19
CA PRO A 380 -47.17 -17.71 -2.79
C PRO A 380 -48.53 -18.34 -2.45
#